data_AF-A0A9E5IC28-F1
#
_entry.id   AF-A0A9E5IC28-F1
#
_cell.length_a   1.000
_cell.length_b   1.000
_cell.length_c   1.000
_cell.angle_alpha   90.00
_cell.angle_beta   90.00
_cell.angle_gamma   90.00
#
_symmetry.space_group_name_H-M   'P 1'
#
loop_
_entity.id
_entity.type
_entity.pdbx_description
1 polymer ?
#
loop_
_entity_poly.entity_id
_entity_poly.type
_entity_poly.pdbx_seq_one_letter_code
_entity_poly.pdbx_strand_id
1 'polypeptide(L)'
;MGPQMNTIMLLLIFTGLVGMLLVVFFMLDRVNEIHKHSDIPQRGQIDPAAVFGGLTGKNLWDALIGVPMPGWDQKRIAAIRPRYDLVLQKHLELLFEDGKLDGREGFASPVRCDRMVPTLRGEIESWIPHEFASGIYRAGYALATTPEQDREPIRQQIDMVGDALYAATGLPPNPLSAILMPLYERPKRPTEDDEAN
;
A
#
# COMPACT_ATOMS: atom_id res chain seq x y z
N MET A 1 -33.06 41.26 31.20
CA MET A 1 -31.98 40.25 31.31
C MET A 1 -32.03 39.14 30.24
N GLY A 2 -32.92 39.17 29.25
CA GLY A 2 -32.96 38.15 28.17
C GLY A 2 -32.05 38.38 26.93
N PRO A 3 -31.89 39.61 26.41
CA PRO A 3 -31.13 39.84 25.18
C PRO A 3 -29.61 39.68 25.37
N GLN A 4 -29.10 40.12 26.53
CA GLN A 4 -27.68 40.11 26.86
C GLN A 4 -27.13 38.68 27.01
N MET A 5 -27.94 37.76 27.57
CA MET A 5 -27.56 36.33 27.67
C MET A 5 -27.50 35.65 26.31
N ASN A 6 -28.40 35.99 25.38
CA ASN A 6 -28.41 35.39 24.05
C ASN A 6 -27.19 35.85 23.22
N THR A 7 -26.81 37.14 23.34
CA THR A 7 -25.59 37.67 22.72
C THR A 7 -24.34 37.01 23.29
N ILE A 8 -24.26 36.80 24.61
CA ILE A 8 -23.12 36.13 25.23
C ILE A 8 -23.03 34.66 24.80
N MET A 9 -24.16 33.95 24.71
CA MET A 9 -24.19 32.57 24.21
C MET A 9 -23.79 32.48 22.73
N LEU A 10 -24.26 33.40 21.90
CA LEU A 10 -23.89 33.45 20.48
C LEU A 10 -22.38 33.68 20.30
N LEU A 11 -21.80 34.58 21.10
CA LEU A 11 -20.35 34.83 21.08
C LEU A 11 -19.53 33.62 21.53
N LEU A 12 -19.97 32.89 22.57
CA LEU A 12 -19.28 31.66 23.01
C LEU A 12 -19.35 30.53 21.99
N ILE A 13 -20.49 30.37 21.31
CA ILE A 13 -20.64 29.37 20.25
C ILE A 13 -19.79 29.76 19.05
N PHE A 14 -19.77 31.04 18.67
CA PHE A 14 -18.96 31.54 17.58
C PHE A 14 -17.46 31.35 17.83
N THR A 15 -16.98 31.69 19.03
CA THR A 15 -15.56 31.51 19.39
C THR A 15 -15.19 30.03 19.46
N GLY A 16 -16.08 29.16 19.97
CA GLY A 16 -15.87 27.71 19.97
C GLY A 16 -15.77 27.12 18.56
N LEU A 17 -16.64 27.57 17.64
CA LEU A 17 -16.66 27.08 16.26
C LEU A 17 -15.43 27.56 15.47
N VAL A 18 -15.00 28.80 15.67
CA VAL A 18 -13.75 29.32 15.11
C VAL A 18 -12.54 28.56 15.67
N GLY A 19 -12.50 28.31 16.98
CA GLY A 19 -11.44 27.52 17.62
C GLY A 19 -11.36 26.09 17.06
N MET A 20 -12.51 25.44 16.87
CA MET A 20 -12.57 24.10 16.28
C MET A 20 -12.06 24.10 14.82
N LEU A 21 -12.44 25.11 14.02
CA LEU A 21 -11.92 25.25 12.66
C LEU A 21 -10.39 25.43 12.63
N LEU A 22 -9.84 26.25 13.53
CA LEU A 22 -8.39 26.43 13.64
C LEU A 22 -7.67 25.12 14.00
N VAL A 23 -8.24 24.30 14.89
CA VAL A 23 -7.68 22.99 15.23
C VAL A 23 -7.71 22.04 14.02
N VAL A 24 -8.80 22.03 13.25
CA VAL A 24 -8.90 21.20 12.03
C VAL A 24 -7.87 21.64 10.97
N PHE A 25 -7.76 22.94 10.69
CA PHE A 25 -6.73 23.45 9.77
C PHE A 25 -5.32 23.12 10.25
N PHE A 26 -5.05 23.31 11.55
CA PHE A 26 -3.77 22.93 12.13
C PHE A 26 -3.50 21.43 11.99
N MET A 27 -4.49 20.57 12.19
CA MET A 27 -4.34 19.13 11.98
C MET A 27 -4.08 18.79 10.50
N LEU A 28 -4.75 19.45 9.56
CA LEU A 28 -4.49 19.25 8.14
C LEU A 28 -3.08 19.69 7.74
N ASP A 29 -2.63 20.85 8.22
CA ASP A 29 -1.27 21.35 7.99
C ASP A 29 -0.23 20.46 8.67
N ARG A 30 -0.48 20.02 9.91
CA ARG A 30 0.41 19.13 10.67
C ARG A 30 0.51 17.75 10.03
N VAL A 31 -0.61 17.19 9.56
CA VAL A 31 -0.62 15.92 8.82
C VAL A 31 0.15 16.07 7.50
N ASN A 32 -0.04 17.18 6.78
CA ASN A 32 0.71 17.49 5.57
C ASN A 32 2.21 17.70 5.85
N GLU A 33 2.57 18.31 6.97
CA GLU A 33 3.96 18.42 7.43
C GLU A 33 4.56 17.08 7.83
N ILE A 34 3.80 16.17 8.44
CA ILE A 34 4.27 14.81 8.76
C ILE A 34 4.57 14.04 7.48
N HIS A 35 3.74 14.20 6.44
CA HIS A 35 4.05 13.65 5.11
C HIS A 35 5.29 14.30 4.47
N LYS A 36 5.58 15.58 4.75
CA LYS A 36 6.80 16.27 4.28
C LYS A 36 8.05 16.00 5.12
N HIS A 37 7.92 15.72 6.42
CA HIS A 37 9.04 15.49 7.35
C HIS A 37 9.27 14.00 7.64
N SER A 38 8.60 13.12 6.91
CA SER A 38 9.01 11.71 6.79
C SER A 38 10.30 11.55 5.97
N ASP A 39 11.02 12.64 5.66
CA ASP A 39 12.42 12.62 5.25
C ASP A 39 13.30 12.14 6.43
N ILE A 40 13.26 10.83 6.64
CA ILE A 40 14.22 10.11 7.49
C ILE A 40 15.62 10.43 6.93
N PRO A 41 16.61 10.82 7.76
CA PRO A 41 17.93 11.19 7.28
C PRO A 41 18.54 10.04 6.49
N GLN A 42 18.72 10.25 5.18
CA GLN A 42 19.20 9.30 4.19
C GLN A 42 20.67 8.94 4.47
N ARG A 43 20.89 7.98 5.37
CA ARG A 43 22.21 7.33 5.52
C ARG A 43 22.41 6.38 4.35
N GLY A 44 23.15 6.85 3.34
CA GLY A 44 23.72 6.02 2.29
C GLY A 44 22.80 5.71 1.13
N GLN A 45 22.07 6.69 0.61
CA GLN A 45 21.35 6.55 -0.65
C GLN A 45 22.32 6.24 -1.79
N ILE A 46 22.38 4.98 -2.18
CA ILE A 46 22.58 4.64 -3.59
C ILE A 46 21.38 5.24 -4.29
N ASP A 47 21.60 6.11 -5.28
CA ASP A 47 20.52 6.67 -6.10
C ASP A 47 19.60 5.49 -6.53
N PRO A 48 18.35 5.44 -6.07
CA PRO A 48 17.41 4.38 -6.42
C PRO A 48 17.26 4.26 -7.94
N ALA A 49 17.37 5.39 -8.63
CA ALA A 49 17.40 5.45 -10.08
C ALA A 49 18.64 4.72 -10.63
N ALA A 50 19.80 4.76 -9.98
CA ALA A 50 20.98 4.00 -10.42
C ALA A 50 20.75 2.48 -10.41
N VAL A 51 19.86 1.95 -9.57
CA VAL A 51 19.50 0.50 -9.55
C VAL A 51 18.78 0.09 -10.84
N PHE A 52 17.99 1.00 -11.40
CA PHE A 52 17.21 0.84 -12.62
C PHE A 52 17.66 1.78 -13.75
N GLY A 53 18.94 2.19 -13.74
CA GLY A 53 19.55 3.05 -14.76
C GLY A 53 18.79 4.34 -15.10
N GLY A 54 18.15 4.96 -14.13
CA GLY A 54 17.38 6.20 -14.26
C GLY A 54 15.86 6.00 -14.27
N LEU A 55 15.37 4.76 -14.40
CA LEU A 55 13.94 4.49 -14.51
C LEU A 55 13.28 4.38 -13.13
N THR A 56 12.24 5.17 -12.90
CA THR A 56 11.42 5.13 -11.68
C THR A 56 9.94 5.23 -12.03
N GLY A 57 9.08 4.85 -11.08
CA GLY A 57 7.63 5.03 -11.17
C GLY A 57 7.05 4.46 -12.48
N LYS A 58 6.26 5.29 -13.17
CA LYS A 58 5.57 4.88 -14.41
C LYS A 58 6.55 4.57 -15.55
N ASN A 59 7.68 5.27 -15.64
CA ASN A 59 8.68 5.00 -16.69
C ASN A 59 9.30 3.61 -16.54
N LEU A 60 9.51 3.17 -15.30
CA LEU A 60 9.97 1.80 -15.00
C LEU A 60 8.92 0.77 -15.41
N TRP A 61 7.65 1.00 -15.06
CA TRP A 61 6.54 0.15 -15.49
C TRP A 61 6.44 0.06 -17.02
N ASP A 62 6.42 1.21 -17.70
CA ASP A 62 6.30 1.32 -19.16
C ASP A 62 7.42 0.53 -19.85
N ALA A 63 8.67 0.67 -19.38
CA ALA A 63 9.81 -0.09 -19.90
C ALA A 63 9.60 -1.61 -19.78
N LEU A 64 9.06 -2.08 -18.66
CA LEU A 64 8.91 -3.52 -18.39
C LEU A 64 7.79 -4.18 -19.20
N ILE A 65 6.70 -3.45 -19.47
CA ILE A 65 5.63 -3.90 -20.37
C ILE A 65 6.01 -3.78 -21.85
N GLY A 66 7.22 -3.29 -22.16
CA GLY A 66 7.77 -3.23 -23.51
C GLY A 66 7.55 -1.92 -24.25
N VAL A 67 7.18 -0.84 -23.57
CA VAL A 67 7.19 0.51 -24.16
C VAL A 67 8.64 0.91 -24.45
N PRO A 68 8.98 1.32 -25.68
CA PRO A 68 10.34 1.71 -26.02
C PRO A 68 10.81 2.91 -25.20
N MET A 69 11.93 2.76 -24.49
CA MET A 69 12.55 3.84 -23.72
C MET A 69 13.86 4.30 -24.39
N PRO A 70 14.10 5.62 -24.54
CA PRO A 70 15.34 6.12 -25.11
C PRO A 70 16.58 5.59 -24.35
N GLY A 71 17.53 4.99 -25.07
CA GLY A 71 18.76 4.47 -24.47
C GLY A 71 18.64 3.12 -23.75
N TRP A 72 17.46 2.48 -23.81
CA TRP A 72 17.23 1.13 -23.27
C TRP A 72 16.97 0.13 -24.39
N ASP A 73 17.70 -0.98 -24.35
CA ASP A 73 17.46 -2.15 -25.18
C ASP A 73 16.72 -3.24 -24.37
N GLN A 74 16.10 -4.18 -25.09
CA GLN A 74 15.36 -5.28 -24.46
C GLN A 74 16.24 -6.12 -23.51
N LYS A 75 17.54 -6.20 -23.79
CA LYS A 75 18.52 -6.93 -22.97
C LYS A 75 18.73 -6.26 -21.62
N ARG A 76 18.87 -4.94 -21.56
CA ARG A 76 18.96 -4.19 -20.29
C ARG A 76 17.66 -4.29 -19.50
N ILE A 77 16.51 -4.21 -20.16
CA ILE A 77 15.20 -4.37 -19.51
C ILE A 77 15.07 -5.77 -18.89
N ALA A 78 15.46 -6.82 -19.63
CA ALA A 78 15.46 -8.18 -19.11
C ALA A 78 16.38 -8.36 -17.88
N ALA A 79 17.52 -7.65 -17.85
CA ALA A 79 18.47 -7.71 -16.73
C ALA A 79 17.96 -7.07 -15.43
N ILE A 80 16.98 -6.15 -15.51
CA ILE A 80 16.40 -5.50 -14.33
C ILE A 80 15.14 -6.19 -13.79
N ARG A 81 14.50 -7.09 -14.57
CA ARG A 81 13.26 -7.79 -14.19
C ARG A 81 13.33 -8.48 -12.82
N PRO A 82 14.37 -9.27 -12.48
CA PRO A 82 14.42 -9.93 -11.16
C PRO A 82 14.47 -8.94 -9.99
N ARG A 83 15.04 -7.74 -10.21
CA ARG A 83 15.07 -6.68 -9.19
C ARG A 83 13.72 -6.01 -9.08
N TYR A 84 13.04 -5.81 -10.21
CA TYR A 84 11.71 -5.25 -10.25
C TYR A 84 10.67 -6.15 -9.57
N ASP A 85 10.78 -7.47 -9.73
CA ASP A 85 9.90 -8.44 -9.05
C ASP A 85 9.80 -8.19 -7.54
N LEU A 86 10.95 -8.00 -6.87
CA LEU A 86 10.99 -7.70 -5.45
C LEU A 86 10.28 -6.36 -5.10
N VAL A 87 10.48 -5.34 -5.94
CA VAL A 87 9.84 -4.03 -5.76
C VAL A 87 8.33 -4.14 -5.96
N LEU A 88 7.90 -4.86 -6.99
CA LEU A 88 6.50 -5.11 -7.30
C LEU A 88 5.83 -5.88 -6.18
N GLN A 89 6.41 -6.99 -5.72
CA GLN A 89 5.88 -7.77 -4.61
C GLN A 89 5.69 -6.89 -3.36
N LYS A 90 6.69 -6.08 -3.00
CA LYS A 90 6.60 -5.16 -1.86
C LYS A 90 5.54 -4.08 -2.06
N HIS A 91 5.39 -3.54 -3.27
CA HIS A 91 4.31 -2.62 -3.59
C HIS A 91 2.93 -3.25 -3.29
N LEU A 92 2.71 -4.48 -3.76
CA LEU A 92 1.43 -5.19 -3.58
C LEU A 92 1.18 -5.53 -2.11
N GLU A 93 2.21 -5.98 -1.37
CA GLU A 93 2.12 -6.20 0.08
C GLU A 93 1.65 -4.94 0.81
N LEU A 94 2.24 -3.79 0.49
CA LEU A 94 1.87 -2.54 1.13
C LEU A 94 0.45 -2.08 0.78
N LEU A 95 0.00 -2.24 -0.47
CA LEU A 95 -1.39 -1.96 -0.87
C LEU A 95 -2.39 -2.88 -0.15
N PHE A 96 -2.02 -4.14 0.00
CA PHE A 96 -2.85 -5.12 0.68
C PHE A 96 -2.99 -4.80 2.17
N GLU A 97 -1.89 -4.42 2.84
CA GLU A 97 -1.91 -4.00 4.25
C GLU A 97 -2.70 -2.71 4.46
N ASP A 98 -2.60 -1.72 3.57
CA ASP A 98 -3.44 -0.52 3.64
C ASP A 98 -4.93 -0.88 3.57
N GLY A 99 -5.31 -1.75 2.62
CA GLY A 99 -6.68 -2.23 2.51
C GLY A 99 -7.15 -2.93 3.78
N LYS A 100 -6.31 -3.79 4.36
CA LYS A 100 -6.62 -4.48 5.63
C LYS A 100 -6.80 -3.51 6.79
N LEU A 101 -5.93 -2.50 6.90
CA LEU A 101 -6.01 -1.48 7.95
C LEU A 101 -7.32 -0.71 7.84
N ASP A 102 -7.59 -0.17 6.65
CA ASP A 102 -8.80 0.59 6.33
C ASP A 102 -10.07 -0.24 6.58
N GLY A 103 -10.05 -1.52 6.22
CA GLY A 103 -11.16 -2.45 6.48
C GLY A 103 -11.41 -2.71 7.97
N ARG A 104 -10.36 -2.67 8.82
CA ARG A 104 -10.51 -2.77 10.29
C ARG A 104 -11.06 -1.49 10.89
N GLU A 105 -10.63 -0.35 10.39
CA GLU A 105 -11.07 0.97 10.87
C GLU A 105 -12.44 1.39 10.30
N GLY A 106 -12.93 0.67 9.28
CA GLY A 106 -14.27 0.86 8.72
C GLY A 106 -14.41 2.03 7.76
N PHE A 107 -13.31 2.56 7.22
CA PHE A 107 -13.32 3.58 6.17
C PHE A 107 -12.50 3.13 4.95
N ALA A 108 -12.79 3.67 3.77
CA ALA A 108 -12.05 3.35 2.55
C ALA A 108 -11.27 4.59 2.07
N SER A 109 -9.97 4.43 1.87
CA SER A 109 -9.10 5.47 1.30
C SER A 109 -9.06 5.41 -0.22
N PRO A 110 -8.79 6.54 -0.90
CA PRO A 110 -8.44 6.53 -2.31
C PRO A 110 -7.19 5.67 -2.58
N VAL A 111 -7.29 4.74 -3.53
CA VAL A 111 -6.19 3.84 -3.90
C VAL A 111 -5.09 4.60 -4.65
N ARG A 112 -3.87 4.55 -4.12
CA ARG A 112 -2.69 5.17 -4.74
C ARG A 112 -2.03 4.21 -5.72
N CYS A 113 -1.68 4.72 -6.90
CA CYS A 113 -1.02 3.93 -7.96
C CYS A 113 0.50 4.00 -7.85
N ASP A 114 1.01 5.09 -7.29
CA ASP A 114 2.40 5.35 -6.94
C ASP A 114 2.68 5.00 -5.48
N ARG A 115 3.87 4.47 -5.22
CA ARG A 115 4.32 4.17 -3.86
C ARG A 115 5.83 4.21 -3.74
N MET A 116 6.31 4.77 -2.63
CA MET A 116 7.69 4.62 -2.21
C MET A 116 7.87 3.26 -1.54
N VAL A 117 8.61 2.38 -2.20
CA VAL A 117 8.87 1.01 -1.73
C VAL A 117 10.23 0.98 -1.01
N PRO A 118 10.27 0.69 0.29
CA PRO A 118 11.53 0.59 1.02
C PRO A 118 12.28 -0.67 0.58
N THR A 119 13.53 -0.51 0.17
CA THR A 119 14.43 -1.64 -0.14
C THR A 119 15.74 -1.52 0.64
N LEU A 120 16.53 -2.60 0.69
CA LEU A 120 17.85 -2.61 1.34
C LEU A 120 18.84 -1.58 0.75
N ARG A 121 18.56 -1.04 -0.43
CA ARG A 121 19.43 -0.10 -1.16
C ARG A 121 18.89 1.33 -1.18
N GLY A 122 17.77 1.58 -0.51
CA GLY A 122 17.06 2.85 -0.56
C GLY A 122 15.60 2.67 -0.93
N GLU A 123 14.87 3.77 -0.98
CA GLU A 123 13.46 3.77 -1.35
C GLU A 123 13.30 3.92 -2.85
N ILE A 124 12.46 3.09 -3.47
CA ILE A 124 12.24 3.08 -4.91
C ILE A 124 10.81 3.52 -5.18
N GLU A 125 10.65 4.55 -5.99
CA GLU A 125 9.34 4.94 -6.50
C GLU A 125 8.84 3.86 -7.47
N SER A 126 7.74 3.21 -7.10
CA SER A 126 7.07 2.19 -7.89
C SER A 126 5.70 2.68 -8.30
N TRP A 127 5.31 2.37 -9.53
CA TRP A 127 3.96 2.65 -10.03
C TRP A 127 3.37 1.40 -10.68
N ILE A 128 2.07 1.18 -10.47
CA ILE A 128 1.29 0.16 -11.18
C ILE A 128 -0.06 0.75 -11.64
N PRO A 129 -0.67 0.19 -12.70
CA PRO A 129 -2.00 0.63 -13.15
C PRO A 129 -3.07 0.50 -12.06
N HIS A 130 -4.02 1.43 -12.07
CA HIS A 130 -5.09 1.52 -11.07
C HIS A 130 -5.90 0.23 -10.93
N GLU A 131 -6.20 -0.45 -12.03
CA GLU A 131 -6.96 -1.71 -12.01
C GLU A 131 -6.31 -2.77 -11.11
N PHE A 132 -4.99 -2.92 -11.19
CA PHE A 132 -4.25 -3.86 -10.34
C PHE A 132 -4.17 -3.36 -8.90
N ALA A 133 -3.86 -2.07 -8.71
CA ALA A 133 -3.76 -1.47 -7.37
C ALA A 133 -5.07 -1.60 -6.59
N SER A 134 -6.19 -1.27 -7.24
CA SER A 134 -7.53 -1.35 -6.69
C SER A 134 -7.92 -2.79 -6.37
N GLY A 135 -7.60 -3.73 -7.26
CA GLY A 135 -7.84 -5.16 -7.04
C GLY A 135 -7.18 -5.69 -5.76
N ILE A 136 -5.90 -5.36 -5.54
CA ILE A 136 -5.15 -5.80 -4.35
C ILE A 136 -5.62 -5.08 -3.09
N TYR A 137 -5.80 -3.76 -3.12
CA TYR A 137 -6.31 -3.00 -1.98
C TYR A 137 -7.67 -3.53 -1.51
N ARG A 138 -8.61 -3.75 -2.44
CA ARG A 138 -9.94 -4.27 -2.13
C ARG A 138 -9.90 -5.69 -1.57
N ALA A 139 -8.96 -6.52 -2.02
CA ALA A 139 -8.77 -7.84 -1.43
C ALA A 139 -8.32 -7.75 0.04
N GLY A 140 -7.42 -6.81 0.36
CA GLY A 140 -7.01 -6.54 1.74
C GLY A 140 -8.17 -6.06 2.61
N TYR A 141 -8.97 -5.13 2.08
CA TYR A 141 -10.19 -4.64 2.75
C TYR A 141 -11.21 -5.75 3.00
N ALA A 142 -11.46 -6.58 1.98
CA ALA A 142 -12.33 -7.74 2.10
C ALA A 142 -11.82 -8.73 3.15
N LEU A 143 -10.50 -8.95 3.23
CA LEU A 143 -9.91 -9.84 4.23
C LEU A 143 -10.20 -9.40 5.67
N ALA A 144 -10.16 -8.10 5.93
CA ALA A 144 -10.42 -7.53 7.25
C ALA A 144 -11.90 -7.61 7.66
N THR A 145 -12.81 -7.63 6.69
CA THR A 145 -14.27 -7.59 6.90
C THR A 145 -14.96 -8.95 6.74
N THR A 146 -14.27 -9.93 6.15
CA THR A 146 -14.81 -11.26 5.82
C THR A 146 -14.39 -12.32 6.86
N PRO A 147 -15.34 -13.14 7.35
CA PRO A 147 -15.05 -14.29 8.23
C PRO A 147 -14.08 -15.29 7.59
N GLU A 148 -13.32 -16.03 8.40
CA GLU A 148 -12.23 -16.90 7.89
C GLU A 148 -12.71 -17.96 6.89
N GLN A 149 -13.91 -18.51 7.11
CA GLN A 149 -14.53 -19.54 6.28
C GLN A 149 -14.86 -19.08 4.86
N ASP A 150 -14.98 -17.77 4.63
CA ASP A 150 -15.42 -17.18 3.35
C ASP A 150 -14.27 -16.46 2.62
N ARG A 151 -13.01 -16.75 2.98
CA ARG A 151 -11.82 -16.07 2.44
C ARG A 151 -11.27 -16.67 1.15
N GLU A 152 -11.73 -17.85 0.74
CA GLU A 152 -11.26 -18.53 -0.47
C GLU A 152 -11.45 -17.70 -1.77
N PRO A 153 -12.61 -17.02 -1.99
CA PRO A 153 -12.77 -16.14 -3.15
C PRO A 153 -11.77 -14.97 -3.17
N ILE A 154 -11.35 -14.49 -2.00
CA ILE A 154 -10.36 -13.41 -1.88
C ILE A 154 -9.00 -13.91 -2.35
N ARG A 155 -8.61 -15.14 -1.97
CA ARG A 155 -7.36 -15.77 -2.44
C ARG A 155 -7.34 -15.91 -3.96
N GLN A 156 -8.43 -16.41 -4.54
CA GLN A 156 -8.57 -16.55 -6.00
C GLN A 156 -8.50 -15.20 -6.72
N GLN A 157 -9.12 -14.15 -6.17
CA GLN A 157 -9.03 -12.80 -6.73
C GLN A 157 -7.60 -12.27 -6.70
N ILE A 158 -6.87 -12.46 -5.60
CA ILE A 158 -5.47 -12.03 -5.46
C ILE A 158 -4.60 -12.72 -6.52
N ASP A 159 -4.75 -14.04 -6.68
CA ASP A 159 -3.97 -14.81 -7.65
C ASP A 159 -4.30 -14.39 -9.09
N MET A 160 -5.58 -14.19 -9.42
CA MET A 160 -5.97 -13.72 -10.76
C MET A 160 -5.39 -12.34 -11.10
N VAL A 161 -5.44 -11.39 -10.16
CA VAL A 161 -4.85 -10.05 -10.34
C VAL A 161 -3.32 -10.14 -10.43
N GLY A 162 -2.71 -10.99 -9.60
CA GLY A 162 -1.28 -11.25 -9.60
C GLY A 162 -0.78 -11.83 -10.91
N ASP A 163 -1.41 -12.89 -11.39
CA ASP A 163 -1.04 -13.56 -12.64
C ASP A 163 -1.11 -12.60 -13.83
N ALA A 164 -2.16 -11.79 -13.91
CA ALA A 164 -2.30 -10.78 -14.96
C ALA A 164 -1.21 -9.70 -14.88
N LEU A 165 -0.87 -9.24 -13.67
CA LEU A 165 0.16 -8.22 -13.42
C LEU A 165 1.58 -8.74 -13.74
N TYR A 166 1.89 -9.96 -13.30
CA TYR A 166 3.17 -10.62 -13.55
C TYR A 166 3.35 -10.96 -15.04
N ALA A 167 2.28 -11.41 -15.70
CA ALA A 167 2.28 -11.63 -17.14
C ALA A 167 2.55 -10.33 -17.91
N ALA A 168 1.92 -9.21 -17.53
CA ALA A 168 2.10 -7.92 -18.20
C ALA A 168 3.56 -7.43 -18.14
N THR A 169 4.26 -7.70 -17.04
CA THR A 169 5.66 -7.27 -16.82
C THR A 169 6.69 -8.30 -17.29
N GLY A 170 6.23 -9.46 -17.78
CA GLY A 170 7.08 -10.57 -18.22
C GLY A 170 7.88 -11.19 -17.08
N LEU A 171 7.32 -11.19 -15.87
CA LEU A 171 7.82 -11.87 -14.69
C LEU A 171 7.26 -13.31 -14.61
N PRO A 172 7.96 -14.24 -13.92
CA PRO A 172 7.44 -15.59 -13.72
C PRO A 172 6.18 -15.57 -12.83
N PRO A 173 5.20 -16.45 -13.06
CA PRO A 173 4.01 -16.51 -12.22
C PRO A 173 4.37 -16.76 -10.75
N ASN A 174 3.66 -16.10 -9.85
CA ASN A 174 3.91 -16.14 -8.41
C ASN A 174 2.56 -16.18 -7.68
N PRO A 175 2.27 -17.23 -6.86
CA PRO A 175 1.01 -17.32 -6.13
C PRO A 175 0.96 -16.26 -5.02
N LEU A 176 0.50 -15.06 -5.37
CA LEU A 176 0.44 -13.91 -4.47
C LEU A 176 -0.43 -14.19 -3.24
N SER A 177 -1.47 -15.01 -3.35
CA SER A 177 -2.31 -15.39 -2.23
C SER A 177 -1.52 -16.14 -1.15
N ALA A 178 -0.52 -16.95 -1.52
CA ALA A 178 0.34 -17.64 -0.57
C ALA A 178 1.21 -16.68 0.24
N ILE A 179 1.61 -15.56 -0.36
CA ILE A 179 2.44 -14.52 0.26
C ILE A 179 1.59 -13.60 1.14
N LEU A 180 0.47 -13.09 0.59
CA LEU A 180 -0.37 -12.10 1.25
C LEU A 180 -1.34 -12.72 2.28
N MET A 181 -1.73 -13.97 2.07
CA MET A 181 -2.66 -14.73 2.92
C MET A 181 -2.11 -16.12 3.25
N PRO A 182 -1.01 -16.21 4.03
CA PRO A 182 -0.44 -17.49 4.41
C PRO A 182 -1.45 -18.28 5.25
N LEU A 183 -1.64 -19.56 4.91
CA LEU A 183 -2.43 -20.47 5.73
C LEU A 183 -1.63 -20.75 7.01
N TYR A 184 -1.99 -20.08 8.10
CA TYR A 184 -1.47 -20.47 9.41
C TYR A 184 -2.10 -21.81 9.79
N GLU A 185 -1.38 -22.90 9.59
CA GLU A 185 -1.66 -24.14 10.32
C GLU A 185 -1.50 -23.83 11.80
N ARG A 186 -2.62 -23.63 12.50
CA ARG A 186 -2.59 -23.55 13.96
C ARG A 186 -2.02 -24.88 14.44
N PRO A 187 -0.88 -24.92 15.15
CA PRO A 187 -0.40 -26.17 15.71
C PRO A 187 -1.53 -26.76 16.55
N LYS A 188 -1.95 -27.99 16.24
CA LYS A 188 -2.88 -28.72 17.08
C LYS A 188 -2.28 -28.70 18.48
N ARG A 189 -2.96 -28.05 19.41
CA ARG A 189 -2.62 -28.16 20.83
C ARG A 189 -2.64 -29.68 21.11
N PRO A 190 -1.57 -30.28 21.65
CA PRO A 190 -1.63 -31.67 22.10
C PRO A 190 -2.89 -31.80 22.93
N THR A 191 -3.77 -32.72 22.55
CA THR A 191 -4.91 -33.06 23.39
C THR A 191 -4.34 -33.66 24.67
N GLU A 192 -4.92 -33.37 25.84
CA GLU A 192 -4.44 -33.90 27.13
C GLU A 192 -4.34 -35.45 27.12
N ASP A 193 -4.95 -36.12 26.16
CA ASP A 193 -4.84 -37.55 25.89
C ASP A 193 -3.45 -38.00 25.37
N ASP A 194 -2.64 -37.09 24.82
CA ASP A 194 -1.28 -37.38 24.31
C ASP A 194 -0.21 -37.34 25.41
N GLU A 195 -0.50 -36.75 26.57
CA GLU A 195 0.40 -36.73 27.75
C GLU A 195 0.18 -37.92 28.69
N ALA A 196 -0.81 -38.77 28.40
CA ALA A 196 -1.20 -39.90 29.24
C ALA A 196 -0.67 -41.27 28.77
N ASN A 197 0.26 -41.31 27.80
CA ASN A 197 0.86 -42.56 27.28
C ASN A 197 2.39 -42.58 27.31
#